data_AF-A0A2S8SUY6-F1
#
_entry.id   AF-A0A2S8SUY6-F1
#
_cell.length_a   1.000
_cell.length_b   1.000
_cell.length_c   1.000
_cell.angle_alpha   90.00
_cell.angle_beta   90.00
_cell.angle_gamma   90.00
#
_symmetry.space_group_name_H-M   'P 1'
#
loop_
_entity.id
_entity.type
_entity.pdbx_description
1 polymer ?
#
loop_
_entity_poly.entity_id
_entity_poly.type
_entity_poly.pdbx_seq_one_letter_code
_entity_poly.pdbx_strand_id
1 'polypeptide(L)'
;MNASPALPTRPSPVAPLKSPRGGALEGLPVPAKWRAAQIFVLALIGALALYYNYYFVDWATPTKTFLLALRQRDLEIFLSALNKTPFVDQIGFLILAGLTWQATPTAGTIAVSSFKEALRRRWVVGFLLFSMLVIGFSGSLSFVQLGEELRFLQDFGTGFIITMTTLIAIFLGVSLVPPEIERRTILTILSKPVNRLEFLVGKFLGLCLTLLFCVALLGAFFLLTYTAFSLKNGGAAVWQSVPGGAQGLGFQLSQMCKALVLNYGQLCVLAALSMALSLIVTPITAITFCFLAYFGGQMSSYWGHLGGDEHAAEGESKGLGRAMQGVVKIVYYALPRMDHFDVRQKLVTDEPVSFAFVWKAWSSGLLYIAVLLVIGYLVFSDREF
;
A
#
# COMPACT_ATOMS: atom_id res chain seq x y z
N MET A 1 59.65 17.50 66.44
CA MET A 1 58.29 17.18 66.91
C MET A 1 57.30 17.58 65.82
N ASN A 2 56.52 16.59 65.39
CA ASN A 2 55.61 16.50 64.24
C ASN A 2 55.08 17.77 63.57
N ALA A 3 55.36 17.88 62.27
CA ALA A 3 54.53 18.61 61.32
C ALA A 3 53.20 17.86 61.12
N SER A 4 52.08 18.56 61.34
CA SER A 4 50.72 18.06 61.07
C SER A 4 50.29 18.56 59.69
N PRO A 5 49.78 17.70 58.78
CA PRO A 5 49.34 18.15 57.45
C PRO A 5 47.96 18.82 57.55
N ALA A 6 47.84 20.01 56.97
CA ALA A 6 46.58 20.73 56.85
C ALA A 6 45.58 19.94 55.98
N LEU A 7 44.43 19.62 56.54
CA LEU A 7 43.29 19.00 55.85
C LEU A 7 42.73 19.96 54.78
N PRO A 8 42.43 19.50 53.55
CA PRO A 8 41.70 20.31 52.58
C PRO A 8 40.25 20.51 53.05
N THR A 9 39.80 21.77 53.01
CA THR A 9 38.43 22.21 53.32
C THR A 9 37.40 21.45 52.49
N ARG A 10 36.37 20.90 53.14
CA ARG A 10 35.24 20.22 52.49
C ARG A 10 34.64 21.11 51.38
N PRO A 11 34.33 20.57 50.18
CA PRO A 11 33.52 21.32 49.22
C PRO A 11 32.11 21.56 49.80
N SER A 12 31.58 22.75 49.53
CA SER A 12 30.22 23.19 49.88
C SER A 12 29.16 22.15 49.52
N PRO A 13 28.04 22.03 50.27
CA PRO A 13 26.97 21.11 49.94
C PRO A 13 26.45 21.43 48.53
N VAL A 14 26.64 20.49 47.62
CA VAL A 14 26.06 20.55 46.27
C VAL A 14 24.55 20.69 46.43
N ALA A 15 24.01 21.79 45.91
CA ALA A 15 22.58 22.02 45.87
C ALA A 15 21.88 20.77 45.28
N PRO A 16 20.77 20.30 45.87
CA PRO A 16 20.10 19.11 45.36
C PRO A 16 19.74 19.36 43.91
N LEU A 17 20.29 18.54 43.00
CA LEU A 17 19.88 18.47 41.62
C LEU A 17 18.37 18.35 41.61
N LYS A 18 17.71 19.43 41.18
CA LYS A 18 16.27 19.48 40.97
C LYS A 18 15.97 18.36 40.00
N SER A 19 15.47 17.23 40.51
CA SER A 19 14.94 16.17 39.67
C SER A 19 13.96 16.84 38.71
N PRO A 20 14.08 16.66 37.39
CA PRO A 20 13.08 17.16 36.46
C PRO A 20 11.81 16.31 36.64
N ARG A 21 11.10 16.54 37.75
CA ARG A 21 9.73 16.10 37.93
C ARG A 21 8.88 16.98 37.03
N GLY A 22 8.32 16.38 35.98
CA GLY A 22 7.20 16.94 35.24
C GLY A 22 7.47 17.45 33.82
N GLY A 23 8.59 17.09 33.19
CA GLY A 23 8.83 17.35 31.77
C GLY A 23 8.28 16.26 30.87
N ALA A 24 7.00 15.89 31.04
CA ALA A 24 6.34 14.94 30.14
C ALA A 24 5.44 15.72 29.17
N LEU A 25 5.71 15.56 27.85
CA LEU A 25 4.80 15.87 26.73
C LEU A 25 4.78 17.31 26.16
N GLU A 26 5.91 18.01 26.02
CA GLU A 26 6.00 19.05 24.98
C GLU A 26 6.80 18.53 23.79
N GLY A 27 6.10 17.79 22.92
CA GLY A 27 6.57 17.57 21.56
C GLY A 27 6.77 18.92 20.86
N LEU A 28 7.84 19.04 20.07
CA LEU A 28 8.16 20.26 19.32
C LEU A 28 6.88 20.86 18.67
N PRO A 29 6.59 22.15 18.85
CA PRO A 29 5.40 22.77 18.27
C PRO A 29 5.45 22.61 16.74
N VAL A 30 4.55 21.79 16.21
CA VAL A 30 4.41 21.57 14.77
C VAL A 30 4.17 22.93 14.09
N PRO A 31 4.93 23.29 13.05
CA PRO A 31 4.81 24.60 12.40
C PRO A 31 3.36 24.85 11.95
N ALA A 32 2.84 26.06 12.19
CA ALA A 32 1.45 26.41 11.90
C ALA A 32 1.05 26.16 10.43
N LYS A 33 1.97 26.35 9.48
CA LYS A 33 1.78 26.06 8.04
C LYS A 33 1.53 24.57 7.77
N TRP A 34 2.15 23.68 8.54
CA TRP A 34 1.96 22.22 8.41
C TRP A 34 0.65 21.76 9.05
N ARG A 35 0.26 22.34 10.20
CA ARG A 35 -1.07 22.08 10.78
C ARG A 35 -2.19 22.56 9.86
N ALA A 36 -2.02 23.70 9.20
CA ALA A 36 -2.97 24.19 8.20
C ALA A 36 -3.08 23.25 6.99
N ALA A 37 -1.95 22.71 6.50
CA ALA A 37 -1.94 21.71 5.43
C ALA A 37 -2.61 20.39 5.85
N GLN A 38 -2.39 19.91 7.08
CA GLN A 38 -3.05 18.72 7.62
C GLN A 38 -4.57 18.92 7.73
N ILE A 39 -5.02 20.08 8.23
CA ILE A 39 -6.45 20.42 8.32
C ILE A 39 -7.06 20.51 6.91
N PHE A 40 -6.35 21.06 5.93
CA PHE A 40 -6.79 21.11 4.54
C PHE A 40 -6.93 19.71 3.92
N VAL A 41 -5.95 18.83 4.14
CA VAL A 41 -6.00 17.44 3.67
C VAL A 41 -7.14 16.67 4.36
N LEU A 42 -7.36 16.88 5.66
CA LEU A 42 -8.48 16.29 6.38
C LEU A 42 -9.83 16.81 5.88
N ALA A 43 -9.94 18.10 5.58
CA ALA A 43 -11.13 18.68 4.97
C ALA A 43 -11.37 18.12 3.57
N LEU A 44 -10.32 17.89 2.78
CA LEU A 44 -10.40 17.26 1.47
C LEU A 44 -10.84 15.79 1.55
N ILE A 45 -10.29 15.03 2.50
CA ILE A 45 -10.69 13.64 2.79
C ILE A 45 -12.15 13.59 3.25
N GLY A 46 -12.56 14.50 4.13
CA GLY A 46 -13.96 14.64 4.57
C GLY A 46 -14.90 15.02 3.43
N ALA A 47 -14.49 15.93 2.54
CA ALA A 47 -15.27 16.31 1.36
C ALA A 47 -15.39 15.17 0.35
N LEU A 48 -14.31 14.40 0.12
CA LEU A 48 -14.33 13.18 -0.69
C LEU A 48 -15.21 12.09 -0.07
N ALA A 49 -15.20 11.95 1.25
CA ALA A 49 -16.09 11.03 1.97
C ALA A 49 -17.56 11.42 1.82
N LEU A 50 -17.88 12.71 1.96
CA LEU A 50 -19.22 13.23 1.75
C LEU A 50 -19.67 13.10 0.28
N TYR A 51 -18.78 13.38 -0.67
CA TYR A 51 -19.05 13.21 -2.10
C TYR A 51 -19.30 11.75 -2.46
N TYR A 52 -18.46 10.83 -1.97
CA TYR A 52 -18.65 9.39 -2.15
C TYR A 52 -19.98 8.91 -1.55
N ASN A 53 -20.29 9.36 -0.33
CA ASN A 53 -21.52 9.03 0.36
C ASN A 53 -22.76 9.67 -0.32
N TYR A 54 -22.61 10.79 -1.03
CA TYR A 54 -23.71 11.45 -1.75
C TYR A 54 -24.00 10.80 -3.11
N TYR A 55 -22.97 10.34 -3.84
CA TYR A 55 -23.14 9.79 -5.19
C TYR A 55 -23.32 8.27 -5.25
N PHE A 56 -22.82 7.52 -4.27
CA PHE A 56 -22.75 6.05 -4.36
C PHE A 56 -23.49 5.29 -3.26
N VAL A 57 -23.94 5.99 -2.21
CA VAL A 57 -24.60 5.37 -1.06
C VAL A 57 -25.99 5.97 -0.91
N ASP A 58 -27.02 5.20 -1.23
CA ASP A 58 -28.40 5.56 -0.85
C ASP A 58 -28.54 5.41 0.67
N TRP A 59 -28.78 6.51 1.39
CA TRP A 59 -28.82 6.53 2.86
C TRP A 59 -29.98 5.72 3.45
N ALA A 60 -30.94 5.28 2.61
CA ALA A 60 -32.23 4.75 3.04
C ALA A 60 -32.34 3.20 3.05
N THR A 61 -31.48 2.47 2.35
CA THR A 61 -31.59 1.01 2.16
C THR A 61 -30.68 0.11 3.03
N PRO A 62 -29.44 0.49 3.42
CA PRO A 62 -28.46 -0.49 3.94
C PRO A 62 -28.59 -0.83 5.44
N THR A 63 -29.14 0.07 6.26
CA THR A 63 -29.31 -0.17 7.71
C THR A 63 -30.33 -1.28 7.99
N LYS A 64 -31.35 -1.40 7.16
CA LYS A 64 -32.38 -2.44 7.30
C LYS A 64 -31.81 -3.83 6.99
N THR A 65 -31.00 -3.97 5.94
CA THR A 65 -30.39 -5.26 5.56
C THR A 65 -29.36 -5.74 6.60
N PHE A 66 -28.54 -4.83 7.14
CA PHE A 66 -27.57 -5.16 8.19
C PHE A 66 -28.24 -5.52 9.52
N LEU A 67 -29.30 -4.80 9.91
CA LEU A 67 -30.08 -5.12 11.11
C LEU A 67 -30.90 -6.42 10.95
N LEU A 68 -31.37 -6.74 9.74
CA LEU A 68 -32.01 -8.02 9.44
C LEU A 68 -31.00 -9.18 9.48
N ALA A 69 -29.78 -8.99 8.97
CA ALA A 69 -28.69 -9.96 9.07
C ALA A 69 -28.27 -10.23 10.52
N LEU A 70 -28.15 -9.18 11.35
CA LEU A 70 -27.90 -9.31 12.79
C LEU A 70 -29.04 -10.02 13.52
N ARG A 71 -30.30 -9.82 13.08
CA ARG A 71 -31.47 -10.52 13.62
C ARG A 71 -31.50 -12.01 13.28
N GLN A 72 -30.99 -12.42 12.10
CA GLN A 72 -31.02 -13.81 11.66
C GLN A 72 -29.85 -14.66 12.19
N ARG A 73 -28.81 -14.08 12.81
CA ARG A 73 -27.60 -14.79 13.31
C ARG A 73 -26.87 -15.65 12.26
N ASP A 74 -27.18 -15.48 10.99
CA ASP A 74 -26.46 -16.13 9.90
C ASP A 74 -25.16 -15.38 9.60
N LEU A 75 -24.04 -16.04 9.92
CA LEU A 75 -22.70 -15.46 9.78
C LEU A 75 -22.39 -15.06 8.33
N GLU A 76 -22.92 -15.79 7.35
CA GLU A 76 -22.66 -15.55 5.92
C GLU A 76 -23.47 -14.37 5.36
N ILE A 77 -24.70 -14.19 5.80
CA ILE A 77 -25.52 -13.01 5.48
C ILE A 77 -24.89 -11.76 6.13
N PHE A 78 -24.35 -11.89 7.34
CA PHE A 78 -23.66 -10.81 8.03
C PHE A 78 -22.35 -10.41 7.33
N LEU A 79 -21.53 -11.38 6.91
CA LEU A 79 -20.27 -11.12 6.20
C LEU A 79 -20.50 -10.55 4.79
N SER A 80 -21.51 -11.05 4.06
CA SER A 80 -21.89 -10.51 2.75
C SER A 80 -22.54 -9.11 2.86
N ALA A 81 -23.28 -8.83 3.94
CA ALA A 81 -23.76 -7.49 4.26
C ALA A 81 -22.60 -6.53 4.56
N LEU A 82 -21.60 -6.95 5.35
CA LEU A 82 -20.39 -6.18 5.62
C LEU A 82 -19.64 -5.77 4.33
N ASN A 83 -19.50 -6.69 3.37
CA ASN A 83 -18.86 -6.42 2.07
C ASN A 83 -19.68 -5.49 1.16
N LYS A 84 -21.01 -5.40 1.36
CA LYS A 84 -21.92 -4.52 0.60
C LYS A 84 -22.19 -3.18 1.29
N THR A 85 -21.82 -3.02 2.56
CA THR A 85 -22.12 -1.80 3.32
C THR A 85 -21.08 -0.69 3.15
N PRO A 86 -21.50 0.58 3.17
CA PRO A 86 -20.64 1.77 3.16
C PRO A 86 -19.74 1.91 4.39
N PHE A 87 -19.88 1.02 5.38
CA PHE A 87 -19.14 1.04 6.63
C PHE A 87 -17.63 0.78 6.43
N VAL A 88 -17.27 -0.18 5.56
CA VAL A 88 -15.85 -0.45 5.23
C VAL A 88 -15.23 0.73 4.50
N ASP A 89 -15.99 1.40 3.62
CA ASP A 89 -15.53 2.59 2.90
C ASP A 89 -15.32 3.78 3.83
N GLN A 90 -16.22 3.98 4.81
CA GLN A 90 -16.08 5.01 5.84
C GLN A 90 -14.88 4.77 6.77
N ILE A 91 -14.59 3.51 7.11
CA ILE A 91 -13.40 3.15 7.89
C ILE A 91 -12.12 3.49 7.12
N GLY A 92 -12.07 3.27 5.80
CA GLY A 92 -10.93 3.67 4.97
C GLY A 92 -10.65 5.18 5.02
N PHE A 93 -11.70 6.00 4.96
CA PHE A 93 -11.57 7.46 5.12
C PHE A 93 -11.09 7.86 6.52
N LEU A 94 -11.58 7.20 7.57
CA LEU A 94 -11.13 7.45 8.95
C LEU A 94 -9.67 7.04 9.17
N ILE A 95 -9.23 5.96 8.54
CA ILE A 95 -7.83 5.50 8.60
C ILE A 95 -6.92 6.45 7.83
N LEU A 96 -7.33 6.96 6.66
CA LEU A 96 -6.61 8.02 5.95
C LEU A 96 -6.53 9.30 6.78
N ALA A 97 -7.63 9.68 7.44
CA ALA A 97 -7.65 10.81 8.35
C ALA A 97 -6.68 10.60 9.54
N GLY A 98 -6.63 9.38 10.10
CA GLY A 98 -5.70 9.00 11.16
C GLY A 98 -4.23 9.01 10.71
N LEU A 99 -3.93 8.46 9.53
CA LEU A 99 -2.59 8.45 8.93
C LEU A 99 -2.11 9.87 8.60
N THR A 100 -2.99 10.72 8.07
CA THR A 100 -2.66 12.13 7.78
C THR A 100 -2.51 12.97 9.04
N TRP A 101 -3.23 12.63 10.12
CA TRP A 101 -3.02 13.21 11.44
C TRP A 101 -1.69 12.76 12.08
N GLN A 102 -1.28 11.51 11.87
CA GLN A 102 0.03 10.98 12.32
C GLN A 102 1.21 11.42 11.45
N ALA A 103 0.99 11.96 10.25
CA ALA A 103 2.03 12.49 9.38
C ALA A 103 2.54 13.85 9.90
N THR A 104 3.29 13.82 11.01
CA THR A 104 3.97 14.98 11.59
C THR A 104 5.12 15.47 10.70
N PRO A 105 5.55 16.74 10.81
CA PRO A 105 6.64 17.28 9.99
C PRO A 105 7.96 16.51 10.16
N THR A 106 8.20 15.95 11.35
CA THR A 106 9.33 15.06 11.64
C THR A 106 9.26 13.80 10.78
N ALA A 107 8.11 13.12 10.76
CA ALA A 107 7.87 11.96 9.90
C ALA A 107 8.05 12.30 8.41
N GLY A 108 7.62 13.49 7.97
CA GLY A 108 7.82 13.97 6.60
C GLY A 108 9.31 14.12 6.22
N THR A 109 10.13 14.69 7.11
CA THR A 109 11.59 14.77 6.86
C THR A 109 12.26 13.40 6.78
N ILE A 110 11.87 12.48 7.66
CA ILE A 110 12.33 11.08 7.62
C ILE A 110 11.91 10.44 6.30
N ALA A 111 10.66 10.59 5.89
CA ALA A 111 10.14 10.04 4.65
C ALA A 111 10.94 10.50 3.41
N VAL A 112 11.21 11.80 3.29
CA VAL A 112 12.01 12.35 2.17
C VAL A 112 13.45 11.83 2.20
N SER A 113 14.04 11.67 3.40
CA SER A 113 15.37 11.11 3.53
C SER A 113 15.41 9.63 3.11
N SER A 114 14.44 8.82 3.55
CA SER A 114 14.32 7.41 3.17
C SER A 114 14.02 7.24 1.68
N PHE A 115 13.23 8.14 1.09
CA PHE A 115 12.98 8.17 -0.35
C PHE A 115 14.28 8.38 -1.14
N LYS A 116 15.07 9.39 -0.77
CA LYS A 116 16.36 9.68 -1.43
C LYS A 116 17.34 8.54 -1.27
N GLU A 117 17.36 7.91 -0.10
CA GLU A 117 18.19 6.73 0.16
C GLU A 117 17.76 5.57 -0.75
N ALA A 118 16.47 5.29 -0.86
CA ALA A 118 15.92 4.22 -1.67
C ALA A 118 16.24 4.39 -3.16
N LEU A 119 16.09 5.60 -3.72
CA LEU A 119 16.40 5.87 -5.13
C LEU A 119 17.88 5.76 -5.46
N ARG A 120 18.77 5.96 -4.48
CA ARG A 120 20.22 5.83 -4.68
C ARG A 120 20.68 4.38 -4.72
N ARG A 121 19.83 3.42 -4.36
CA ARG A 121 20.18 2.00 -4.39
C ARG A 121 20.33 1.54 -5.84
N ARG A 122 21.54 1.09 -6.21
CA ARG A 122 21.89 0.71 -7.59
C ARG A 122 20.95 -0.35 -8.17
N TRP A 123 20.48 -1.28 -7.34
CA TRP A 123 19.57 -2.34 -7.78
C TRP A 123 18.16 -1.81 -8.13
N VAL A 124 17.65 -0.78 -7.43
CA VAL A 124 16.37 -0.14 -7.77
C VAL A 124 16.46 0.54 -9.14
N VAL A 125 17.54 1.30 -9.37
CA VAL A 125 17.82 1.92 -10.68
C VAL A 125 17.99 0.86 -11.77
N GLY A 126 18.66 -0.26 -11.45
CA GLY A 126 18.82 -1.40 -12.34
C GLY A 126 17.47 -1.98 -12.80
N PHE A 127 16.55 -2.26 -11.89
CA PHE A 127 15.20 -2.74 -12.24
C PHE A 127 14.40 -1.71 -13.06
N LEU A 128 14.48 -0.42 -12.72
CA LEU A 128 13.80 0.63 -13.49
C LEU A 128 14.30 0.71 -14.93
N LEU A 129 15.62 0.73 -15.12
CA LEU A 129 16.23 0.79 -16.46
C LEU A 129 15.94 -0.48 -17.27
N PHE A 130 16.06 -1.65 -16.63
CA PHE A 130 15.71 -2.92 -17.27
C PHE A 130 14.24 -2.92 -17.72
N SER A 131 13.34 -2.39 -16.90
CA SER A 131 11.92 -2.31 -17.24
C SER A 131 11.61 -1.36 -18.37
N MET A 132 12.21 -0.18 -18.36
CA MET A 132 12.08 0.75 -19.49
C MET A 132 12.61 0.14 -20.79
N LEU A 133 13.73 -0.59 -20.73
CA LEU A 133 14.28 -1.25 -21.92
C LEU A 133 13.31 -2.29 -22.47
N VAL A 134 12.78 -3.18 -21.63
CA VAL A 134 11.85 -4.24 -22.05
C VAL A 134 10.53 -3.66 -22.58
N ILE A 135 9.95 -2.65 -21.92
CA ILE A 135 8.74 -1.95 -22.37
C ILE A 135 8.99 -1.19 -23.68
N GLY A 136 10.19 -0.63 -23.86
CA GLY A 136 10.57 0.01 -25.12
C GLY A 136 10.69 -1.01 -26.25
N PHE A 137 11.24 -2.19 -25.95
CA PHE A 137 11.44 -3.25 -26.91
C PHE A 137 10.15 -3.99 -27.27
N SER A 138 9.15 -4.01 -26.39
CA SER A 138 7.87 -4.70 -26.65
C SER A 138 7.13 -4.12 -27.85
N GLY A 139 7.28 -2.83 -28.15
CA GLY A 139 6.72 -2.22 -29.37
C GLY A 139 7.28 -2.83 -30.67
N SER A 140 8.49 -3.39 -30.65
CA SER A 140 9.06 -4.12 -31.78
C SER A 140 8.58 -5.57 -31.86
N LEU A 141 8.08 -6.16 -30.77
CA LEU A 141 7.54 -7.52 -30.77
C LEU A 141 6.09 -7.60 -31.29
N SER A 142 5.43 -6.46 -31.40
CA SER A 142 4.07 -6.35 -31.93
C SER A 142 3.91 -6.94 -33.34
N PHE A 143 4.97 -6.97 -34.16
CA PHE A 143 4.94 -7.57 -35.50
C PHE A 143 4.60 -9.08 -35.52
N VAL A 144 4.64 -9.77 -34.37
CA VAL A 144 4.38 -11.20 -34.27
C VAL A 144 2.88 -11.54 -34.25
N GLN A 145 1.99 -10.60 -33.89
CA GLN A 145 0.54 -10.81 -33.81
C GLN A 145 -0.22 -9.87 -34.75
N LEU A 146 -0.33 -10.25 -36.02
CA LEU A 146 -1.10 -9.54 -37.04
C LEU A 146 -2.58 -9.46 -36.62
N GLY A 147 -3.07 -8.25 -36.33
CA GLY A 147 -4.49 -7.96 -36.05
C GLY A 147 -4.83 -7.56 -34.61
N GLU A 148 -3.99 -7.89 -33.61
CA GLU A 148 -4.21 -7.53 -32.18
C GLU A 148 -2.98 -6.92 -31.49
N GLU A 149 -2.10 -6.27 -32.27
CA GLU A 149 -0.83 -5.69 -31.82
C GLU A 149 -0.95 -4.78 -30.58
N LEU A 150 -2.02 -3.99 -30.49
CA LEU A 150 -2.26 -3.04 -29.39
C LEU A 150 -2.63 -3.74 -28.08
N ARG A 151 -3.40 -4.84 -28.14
CA ARG A 151 -3.79 -5.62 -26.96
C ARG A 151 -2.59 -6.36 -26.38
N PHE A 152 -1.75 -6.93 -27.23
CA PHE A 152 -0.50 -7.55 -26.79
C PHE A 152 0.43 -6.55 -26.09
N LEU A 153 0.63 -5.38 -26.67
CA LEU A 153 1.47 -4.33 -26.07
C LEU A 153 0.91 -3.88 -24.72
N GLN A 154 -0.42 -3.75 -24.63
CA GLN A 154 -1.14 -3.38 -23.43
C GLN A 154 -0.95 -4.38 -22.29
N ASP A 155 -1.17 -5.66 -22.56
CA ASP A 155 -1.08 -6.75 -21.58
C ASP A 155 0.36 -6.99 -21.14
N PHE A 156 1.28 -7.04 -22.10
CA PHE A 156 2.69 -7.25 -21.83
C PHE A 156 3.28 -6.08 -21.02
N GLY A 157 3.01 -4.84 -21.42
CA GLY A 157 3.53 -3.66 -20.72
C GLY A 157 2.98 -3.54 -19.31
N THR A 158 1.65 -3.68 -19.14
CA THR A 158 1.02 -3.62 -17.81
C THR A 158 1.51 -4.76 -16.91
N GLY A 159 1.58 -5.98 -17.44
CA GLY A 159 2.08 -7.16 -16.71
C GLY A 159 3.54 -7.02 -16.27
N PHE A 160 4.39 -6.43 -17.13
CA PHE A 160 5.79 -6.19 -16.81
C PHE A 160 5.96 -5.15 -15.71
N ILE A 161 5.21 -4.04 -15.76
CA ILE A 161 5.23 -2.99 -14.72
C ILE A 161 4.81 -3.56 -13.35
N ILE A 162 3.72 -4.34 -13.31
CA ILE A 162 3.23 -4.97 -12.08
C ILE A 162 4.30 -5.89 -11.50
N THR A 163 4.89 -6.76 -12.31
CA THR A 163 5.90 -7.72 -11.87
C THR A 163 7.14 -7.02 -11.33
N MET A 164 7.69 -6.06 -12.07
CA MET A 164 8.93 -5.37 -11.67
C MET A 164 8.73 -4.48 -10.45
N THR A 165 7.59 -3.79 -10.36
CA THR A 165 7.33 -2.94 -9.20
C THR A 165 7.02 -3.76 -7.95
N THR A 166 6.38 -4.93 -8.11
CA THR A 166 6.19 -5.89 -7.02
C THR A 166 7.53 -6.37 -6.47
N LEU A 167 8.48 -6.72 -7.34
CA LEU A 167 9.85 -7.06 -6.92
C LEU A 167 10.47 -5.91 -6.13
N ILE A 168 10.41 -4.68 -6.66
CA ILE A 168 10.95 -3.50 -5.98
C ILE A 168 10.29 -3.32 -4.59
N ALA A 169 8.96 -3.46 -4.48
CA ALA A 169 8.25 -3.31 -3.21
C ALA A 169 8.69 -4.33 -2.16
N ILE A 170 8.83 -5.60 -2.52
CA ILE A 170 9.26 -6.65 -1.58
C ILE A 170 10.70 -6.39 -1.13
N PHE A 171 11.63 -6.26 -2.08
CA PHE A 171 13.05 -6.09 -1.74
C PHE A 171 13.31 -4.80 -0.99
N LEU A 172 12.65 -3.70 -1.38
CA LEU A 172 12.84 -2.41 -0.74
C LEU A 172 12.23 -2.40 0.65
N GLY A 173 11.02 -2.96 0.80
CA GLY A 173 10.31 -3.05 2.08
C GLY A 173 11.08 -3.83 3.12
N VAL A 174 11.61 -4.99 2.74
CA VAL A 174 12.43 -5.81 3.65
C VAL A 174 13.78 -5.16 3.95
N SER A 175 14.38 -4.44 3.00
CA SER A 175 15.73 -3.89 3.17
C SER A 175 15.77 -2.48 3.76
N LEU A 176 14.63 -1.93 4.19
CA LEU A 176 14.54 -0.54 4.67
C LEU A 176 14.86 -0.42 6.16
N VAL A 177 14.42 -1.36 6.98
CA VAL A 177 14.48 -1.27 8.45
C VAL A 177 15.62 -2.07 9.08
N PRO A 178 15.87 -3.34 8.69
CA PRO A 178 16.89 -4.19 9.34
C PRO A 178 18.31 -3.60 9.35
N PRO A 179 18.83 -3.01 8.24
CA PRO A 179 20.18 -2.46 8.22
C PRO A 179 20.40 -1.31 9.20
N GLU A 180 19.34 -0.56 9.53
CA GLU A 180 19.44 0.55 10.49
C GLU A 180 19.45 0.08 11.94
N ILE A 181 18.75 -1.03 12.22
CA ILE A 181 18.79 -1.72 13.51
C ILE A 181 20.20 -2.28 13.72
N GLU A 182 20.73 -3.02 12.75
CA GLU A 182 22.04 -3.68 12.84
C GLU A 182 23.20 -2.68 12.97
N ARG A 183 23.15 -1.55 12.27
CA ARG A 183 24.21 -0.53 12.29
C ARG A 183 24.18 0.40 13.52
N ARG A 184 23.26 0.18 14.47
CA ARG A 184 22.98 1.07 15.62
C ARG A 184 22.71 2.54 15.24
N THR A 185 22.45 2.81 13.96
CA THR A 185 22.11 4.16 13.47
C THR A 185 20.74 4.62 13.97
N ILE A 186 19.91 3.70 14.47
CA ILE A 186 18.67 4.04 15.17
C ILE A 186 18.94 4.82 16.47
N LEU A 187 20.03 4.53 17.18
CA LEU A 187 20.34 5.19 18.46
C LEU A 187 20.72 6.67 18.28
N THR A 188 21.31 7.04 17.14
CA THR A 188 21.59 8.45 16.77
C THR A 188 20.35 9.20 16.29
N ILE A 189 19.31 8.49 15.86
CA ILE A 189 18.02 9.10 15.48
C ILE A 189 17.13 9.25 16.73
N LEU A 190 17.12 8.26 17.62
CA LEU A 190 16.38 8.30 18.89
C LEU A 190 16.96 9.24 19.95
N SER A 191 18.20 9.72 19.78
CA SER A 191 18.77 10.76 20.65
C SER A 191 18.14 12.15 20.40
N LYS A 192 17.40 12.31 19.29
CA LYS A 192 16.44 13.40 19.09
C LYS A 192 15.07 12.96 19.61
N PRO A 193 14.20 13.87 20.10
CA PRO A 193 12.89 13.53 20.64
C PRO A 193 11.91 13.10 19.54
N VAL A 194 12.18 11.95 18.89
CA VAL A 194 11.37 11.35 17.84
C VAL A 194 10.64 10.15 18.44
N ASN A 195 9.33 10.14 18.33
CA ASN A 195 8.53 9.02 18.83
C ASN A 195 8.74 7.78 17.93
N ARG A 196 8.74 6.57 18.52
CA ARG A 196 8.93 5.30 17.77
C ARG A 196 7.92 5.13 16.64
N LEU A 197 6.67 5.59 16.86
CA LEU A 197 5.61 5.63 15.85
C LEU A 197 5.95 6.55 14.67
N GLU A 198 6.49 7.74 14.93
CA GLU A 198 6.84 8.71 13.88
C GLU A 198 7.96 8.18 12.98
N PHE A 199 8.92 7.47 13.57
CA PHE A 199 9.99 6.83 12.82
C PHE A 199 9.45 5.75 11.88
N LEU A 200 8.60 4.84 12.39
CA LEU A 200 8.02 3.75 11.59
C LEU A 200 7.10 4.28 10.48
N VAL A 201 6.22 5.22 10.79
CA VAL A 201 5.31 5.83 9.81
C VAL A 201 6.09 6.65 8.78
N GLY A 202 7.10 7.41 9.19
CA GLY A 202 7.97 8.16 8.27
C GLY A 202 8.71 7.25 7.29
N LYS A 203 9.24 6.12 7.77
CA LYS A 203 9.86 5.08 6.93
C LYS A 203 8.88 4.49 5.91
N PHE A 204 7.69 4.11 6.37
CA PHE A 204 6.64 3.57 5.50
C PHE A 204 6.20 4.58 4.43
N LEU A 205 6.00 5.85 4.80
CA LEU A 205 5.64 6.92 3.85
C LEU A 205 6.75 7.17 2.83
N GLY A 206 8.03 7.16 3.26
CA GLY A 206 9.17 7.28 2.36
C GLY A 206 9.21 6.15 1.33
N LEU A 207 8.91 4.93 1.77
CA LEU A 207 8.81 3.77 0.90
C LEU A 207 7.61 3.84 -0.06
N CYS A 208 6.45 4.30 0.42
CA CYS A 208 5.29 4.57 -0.43
C CYS A 208 5.60 5.63 -1.50
N LEU A 209 6.37 6.68 -1.17
CA LEU A 209 6.80 7.70 -2.11
C LEU A 209 7.74 7.12 -3.18
N THR A 210 8.65 6.22 -2.79
CA THR A 210 9.55 5.55 -3.73
C THR A 210 8.77 4.68 -4.69
N LEU A 211 7.82 3.90 -4.19
CA LEU A 211 6.97 3.06 -5.04
C LEU A 211 6.10 3.90 -5.97
N LEU A 212 5.55 5.02 -5.48
CA LEU A 212 4.79 5.95 -6.31
C LEU A 212 5.65 6.48 -7.46
N PHE A 213 6.88 6.89 -7.16
CA PHE A 213 7.81 7.36 -8.18
C PHE A 213 8.15 6.25 -9.20
N CYS A 214 8.39 5.02 -8.75
CA CYS A 214 8.65 3.88 -9.65
C CYS A 214 7.46 3.59 -10.57
N VAL A 215 6.24 3.49 -10.03
CA VAL A 215 5.02 3.27 -10.82
C VAL A 215 4.77 4.44 -11.77
N ALA A 216 4.92 5.69 -11.31
CA ALA A 216 4.69 6.86 -12.14
C ALA A 216 5.69 6.94 -13.29
N LEU A 217 6.97 6.66 -13.04
CA LEU A 217 8.02 6.70 -14.05
C LEU A 217 7.86 5.58 -15.09
N LEU A 218 7.62 4.34 -14.66
CA LEU A 218 7.37 3.22 -15.58
C LEU A 218 6.03 3.36 -16.30
N GLY A 219 4.99 3.80 -15.61
CA GLY A 219 3.65 4.04 -16.15
C GLY A 219 3.65 5.16 -17.18
N ALA A 220 4.32 6.29 -16.91
CA ALA A 220 4.44 7.38 -17.88
C ALA A 220 5.21 6.93 -19.13
N PHE A 221 6.30 6.16 -18.95
CA PHE A 221 7.05 5.62 -20.08
C PHE A 221 6.20 4.66 -20.91
N PHE A 222 5.45 3.77 -20.28
CA PHE A 222 4.54 2.84 -20.95
C PHE A 222 3.39 3.55 -21.69
N LEU A 223 2.77 4.56 -21.09
CA LEU A 223 1.73 5.35 -21.75
C LEU A 223 2.30 6.12 -22.96
N LEU A 224 3.53 6.61 -22.86
CA LEU A 224 4.22 7.27 -23.97
C LEU A 224 4.50 6.28 -25.10
N THR A 225 5.06 5.09 -24.81
CA THR A 225 5.30 4.09 -25.85
C THR A 225 4.01 3.60 -26.50
N TYR A 226 2.95 3.40 -25.71
CA TYR A 226 1.63 3.01 -26.22
C TYR A 226 1.02 4.06 -27.15
N THR A 227 1.03 5.33 -26.76
CA THR A 227 0.52 6.43 -27.60
C THR A 227 1.34 6.62 -28.87
N ALA A 228 2.67 6.55 -28.78
CA ALA A 228 3.55 6.65 -29.94
C ALA A 228 3.30 5.52 -30.95
N PHE A 229 3.08 4.29 -30.47
CA PHE A 229 2.79 3.14 -31.32
C PHE A 229 1.39 3.24 -31.95
N SER A 230 0.38 3.63 -31.17
CA SER A 230 -0.99 3.79 -31.66
C SER A 230 -1.10 4.88 -32.74
N LEU A 231 -0.40 6.01 -32.57
CA LEU A 231 -0.36 7.09 -33.56
C LEU A 231 0.32 6.66 -34.88
N LYS A 232 1.36 5.83 -34.80
CA LYS A 232 2.06 5.32 -36.00
C LYS A 232 1.17 4.37 -36.82
N ASN A 233 0.34 3.57 -36.15
CA ASN A 233 -0.46 2.55 -36.81
C ASN A 233 -1.85 3.03 -37.26
N GLY A 234 -2.46 4.02 -36.58
CA GLY A 234 -3.83 4.49 -36.89
C GLY A 234 -3.98 5.99 -37.20
N GLY A 235 -2.91 6.77 -37.16
CA GLY A 235 -2.95 8.23 -37.43
C GLY A 235 -3.68 9.05 -36.36
N ALA A 236 -3.98 10.32 -36.66
CA ALA A 236 -4.66 11.23 -35.72
C ALA A 236 -6.14 10.88 -35.47
N ALA A 237 -6.74 10.02 -36.30
CA ALA A 237 -8.13 9.61 -36.20
C ALA A 237 -8.41 8.66 -35.01
N VAL A 238 -7.40 8.07 -34.38
CA VAL A 238 -7.58 7.13 -33.24
C VAL A 238 -8.02 7.84 -31.95
N TRP A 239 -7.85 9.16 -31.87
CA TRP A 239 -8.31 9.96 -30.73
C TRP A 239 -9.85 10.01 -30.63
N GLN A 240 -10.53 9.97 -31.77
CA GLN A 240 -11.98 9.88 -31.84
C GLN A 240 -12.33 8.43 -32.18
N SER A 241 -13.18 7.82 -31.36
CA SER A 241 -13.69 6.44 -31.49
C SER A 241 -13.50 5.80 -32.86
N VAL A 242 -12.78 4.67 -32.91
CA VAL A 242 -12.63 3.88 -34.15
C VAL A 242 -14.03 3.46 -34.61
N PRO A 243 -14.39 3.63 -35.90
CA PRO A 243 -15.63 3.10 -36.44
C PRO A 243 -15.59 1.56 -36.33
N GLY A 244 -16.35 0.99 -35.39
CA GLY A 244 -16.30 -0.44 -35.07
C GLY A 244 -16.55 -0.80 -33.60
N GLY A 245 -16.81 0.17 -32.72
CA GLY A 245 -17.17 -0.09 -31.32
C GLY A 245 -15.99 -0.11 -30.34
N ALA A 246 -14.76 0.02 -30.83
CA ALA A 246 -13.60 0.20 -29.96
C ALA A 246 -13.58 1.62 -29.38
N GLN A 247 -13.57 1.70 -28.05
CA GLN A 247 -13.51 2.95 -27.29
C GLN A 247 -12.24 3.73 -27.67
N GLY A 248 -12.35 5.05 -27.86
CA GLY A 248 -11.22 5.87 -28.35
C GLY A 248 -10.00 5.85 -27.40
N LEU A 249 -8.83 6.20 -27.94
CA LEU A 249 -7.55 6.21 -27.20
C LEU A 249 -7.63 6.88 -25.83
N GLY A 250 -8.34 8.01 -25.74
CA GLY A 250 -8.49 8.75 -24.48
C GLY A 250 -9.19 7.93 -23.37
N PHE A 251 -10.15 7.09 -23.75
CA PHE A 251 -10.80 6.19 -22.81
C PHE A 251 -9.84 5.08 -22.37
N GLN A 252 -9.15 4.43 -23.32
CA GLN A 252 -8.20 3.37 -23.02
C GLN A 252 -7.05 3.85 -22.12
N LEU A 253 -6.48 5.03 -22.40
CA LEU A 253 -5.48 5.67 -21.53
C LEU A 253 -6.03 5.93 -20.12
N SER A 254 -7.28 6.40 -20.01
CA SER A 254 -7.92 6.61 -18.70
C SER A 254 -8.03 5.30 -17.92
N GLN A 255 -8.39 4.19 -18.58
CA GLN A 255 -8.48 2.87 -17.94
C GLN A 255 -7.10 2.36 -17.52
N MET A 256 -6.08 2.53 -18.36
CA MET A 256 -4.68 2.18 -18.04
C MET A 256 -4.18 2.96 -16.81
N CYS A 257 -4.47 4.26 -16.74
CA CYS A 257 -4.13 5.09 -15.58
C CYS A 257 -4.81 4.57 -14.30
N LYS A 258 -6.09 4.20 -14.36
CA LYS A 258 -6.80 3.62 -13.20
C LYS A 258 -6.16 2.30 -12.76
N ALA A 259 -5.75 1.46 -13.70
CA ALA A 259 -5.06 0.22 -13.40
C ALA A 259 -3.71 0.45 -12.71
N LEU A 260 -2.92 1.42 -13.17
CA LEU A 260 -1.66 1.80 -12.52
C LEU A 260 -1.89 2.33 -11.09
N VAL A 261 -2.95 3.10 -10.87
CA VAL A 261 -3.34 3.59 -9.54
C VAL A 261 -3.74 2.42 -8.62
N LEU A 262 -4.45 1.42 -9.14
CA LEU A 262 -4.81 0.23 -8.36
C LEU A 262 -3.60 -0.65 -8.05
N ASN A 263 -2.70 -0.85 -9.01
CA ASN A 263 -1.41 -1.50 -8.78
C ASN A 263 -0.61 -0.78 -7.67
N TYR A 264 -0.60 0.56 -7.65
CA TYR A 264 0.04 1.31 -6.58
C TYR A 264 -0.55 1.00 -5.19
N GLY A 265 -1.88 0.91 -5.07
CA GLY A 265 -2.55 0.50 -3.82
C GLY A 265 -2.11 -0.89 -3.36
N GLN A 266 -2.02 -1.86 -4.28
CA GLN A 266 -1.51 -3.20 -3.99
C GLN A 266 -0.07 -3.17 -3.47
N LEU A 267 0.79 -2.35 -4.08
CA LEU A 267 2.19 -2.21 -3.68
C LEU A 267 2.32 -1.58 -2.29
N CYS A 268 1.44 -0.65 -1.90
CA CYS A 268 1.39 -0.09 -0.54
C CYS A 268 1.03 -1.14 0.52
N VAL A 269 0.12 -2.07 0.22
CA VAL A 269 -0.20 -3.19 1.12
C VAL A 269 1.00 -4.12 1.25
N LEU A 270 1.65 -4.47 0.13
CA LEU A 270 2.83 -5.32 0.11
C LEU A 270 4.03 -4.70 0.83
N ALA A 271 4.17 -3.38 0.70
CA ALA A 271 5.13 -2.56 1.43
C ALA A 271 4.93 -2.64 2.95
N ALA A 272 3.68 -2.50 3.41
CA ALA A 272 3.37 -2.61 4.85
C ALA A 272 3.66 -4.03 5.35
N LEU A 273 3.27 -5.05 4.57
CA LEU A 273 3.51 -6.45 4.90
C LEU A 273 5.00 -6.79 4.98
N SER A 274 5.77 -6.40 3.96
CA SER A 274 7.21 -6.65 3.89
C SER A 274 7.97 -5.96 5.01
N MET A 275 7.60 -4.71 5.32
CA MET A 275 8.17 -3.98 6.44
C MET A 275 7.88 -4.66 7.78
N ALA A 276 6.62 -5.07 8.02
CA ALA A 276 6.24 -5.79 9.23
C ALA A 276 6.95 -7.15 9.37
N LEU A 277 7.01 -7.95 8.30
CA LEU A 277 7.69 -9.24 8.30
C LEU A 277 9.21 -9.10 8.51
N SER A 278 9.83 -8.05 7.98
CA SER A 278 11.26 -7.78 8.17
C SER A 278 11.64 -7.49 9.63
N LEU A 279 10.67 -7.07 10.45
CA LEU A 279 10.86 -6.84 11.89
C LEU A 279 10.72 -8.11 12.71
N ILE A 280 10.09 -9.16 12.19
CA ILE A 280 9.85 -10.41 12.91
C ILE A 280 10.89 -11.45 12.52
N VAL A 281 11.21 -11.51 11.23
CA VAL A 281 11.93 -12.61 10.60
C VAL A 281 13.22 -12.10 9.94
N THR A 282 14.18 -12.99 9.67
CA THR A 282 15.38 -12.67 8.89
C THR A 282 15.02 -12.13 7.49
N PRO A 283 15.85 -11.26 6.89
CA PRO A 283 15.53 -10.63 5.60
C PRO A 283 15.22 -11.62 4.47
N ILE A 284 15.99 -12.70 4.36
CA ILE A 284 15.80 -13.70 3.29
C ILE A 284 14.44 -14.39 3.45
N THR A 285 14.12 -14.83 4.66
CA THR A 285 12.86 -15.52 4.94
C THR A 285 11.67 -14.57 4.84
N ALA A 286 11.82 -13.29 5.21
CA ALA A 286 10.79 -12.27 5.00
C ALA A 286 10.46 -12.08 3.50
N ILE A 287 11.48 -12.05 2.63
CA ILE A 287 11.28 -11.97 1.17
C ILE A 287 10.49 -13.19 0.68
N THR A 288 10.88 -14.40 1.09
CA THR A 288 10.16 -15.64 0.71
C THR A 288 8.70 -15.61 1.15
N PHE A 289 8.40 -15.22 2.39
CA PHE A 289 7.02 -15.08 2.86
C PHE A 289 6.25 -14.00 2.11
N CYS A 290 6.88 -12.88 1.74
CA CYS A 290 6.23 -11.83 0.93
C CYS A 290 5.86 -12.34 -0.46
N PHE A 291 6.72 -13.12 -1.12
CA PHE A 291 6.39 -13.73 -2.40
C PHE A 291 5.21 -14.71 -2.27
N LEU A 292 5.23 -15.58 -1.25
CA LEU A 292 4.13 -16.50 -1.00
C LEU A 292 2.82 -15.76 -0.71
N ALA A 293 2.87 -14.67 0.06
CA ALA A 293 1.70 -13.85 0.34
C ALA A 293 1.20 -13.10 -0.89
N TYR A 294 2.10 -12.61 -1.76
CA TYR A 294 1.73 -11.98 -3.02
C TYR A 294 1.01 -12.96 -3.96
N PHE A 295 1.61 -14.13 -4.22
CA PHE A 295 1.00 -15.13 -5.10
C PHE A 295 -0.27 -15.72 -4.49
N GLY A 296 -0.27 -16.00 -3.18
CA GLY A 296 -1.47 -16.46 -2.47
C GLY A 296 -2.60 -15.43 -2.49
N GLY A 297 -2.27 -14.15 -2.34
CA GLY A 297 -3.22 -13.05 -2.43
C GLY A 297 -3.79 -12.85 -3.84
N GLN A 298 -2.97 -13.00 -4.89
CA GLN A 298 -3.42 -12.96 -6.28
C GLN A 298 -4.31 -14.15 -6.64
N MET A 299 -4.09 -15.31 -6.02
CA MET A 299 -4.90 -16.50 -6.26
C MET A 299 -6.19 -16.54 -5.41
N SER A 300 -6.47 -15.49 -4.63
CA SER A 300 -7.60 -15.45 -3.69
C SER A 300 -8.96 -15.63 -4.39
N SER A 301 -9.12 -15.14 -5.63
CA SER A 301 -10.33 -15.35 -6.45
C SER A 301 -10.60 -16.84 -6.74
N TYR A 302 -9.56 -17.64 -6.96
CA TYR A 302 -9.68 -19.08 -7.21
C TYR A 302 -10.01 -19.86 -5.93
N TRP A 303 -9.69 -19.31 -4.76
CA TRP A 303 -9.97 -19.97 -3.48
C TRP A 303 -11.45 -19.94 -3.14
N GLY A 304 -12.20 -18.92 -3.58
CA GLY A 304 -13.66 -18.89 -3.45
C GLY A 304 -14.33 -20.02 -4.24
N HIS A 305 -13.83 -20.29 -5.45
CA HIS A 305 -14.30 -21.39 -6.30
C HIS A 305 -14.00 -22.78 -5.73
N LEU A 306 -12.86 -22.94 -5.05
CA LEU A 306 -12.47 -24.20 -4.39
C LEU A 306 -13.07 -24.35 -2.98
N GLY A 307 -13.38 -23.23 -2.33
CA GLY A 307 -13.92 -23.14 -0.96
C GLY A 307 -15.44 -23.29 -0.87
N GLY A 308 -16.14 -23.20 -2.00
CA GLY A 308 -17.58 -23.49 -2.11
C GLY A 308 -18.53 -22.29 -2.00
N ASP A 309 -18.02 -21.06 -1.87
CA ASP A 309 -18.85 -19.94 -1.40
C ASP A 309 -19.56 -19.11 -2.50
N GLU A 310 -19.28 -19.29 -3.80
CA GLU A 310 -19.92 -18.41 -4.81
C GLU A 310 -20.74 -19.05 -5.94
N HIS A 311 -20.57 -20.32 -6.30
CA HIS A 311 -21.38 -20.94 -7.38
C HIS A 311 -21.77 -22.43 -7.18
N ALA A 312 -21.74 -22.97 -5.96
CA ALA A 312 -22.08 -24.37 -5.70
C ALA A 312 -23.60 -24.64 -5.53
N ALA A 313 -24.47 -23.91 -6.23
CA ALA A 313 -25.90 -24.21 -6.26
C ALA A 313 -26.27 -25.30 -7.28
N GLU A 314 -25.42 -25.61 -8.27
CA GLU A 314 -25.69 -26.65 -9.26
C GLU A 314 -24.40 -27.37 -9.64
N GLY A 315 -24.19 -28.56 -9.07
CA GLY A 315 -23.17 -29.50 -9.56
C GLY A 315 -22.19 -29.97 -8.49
N GLU A 316 -22.42 -31.20 -8.04
CA GLU A 316 -21.50 -32.10 -7.31
C GLU A 316 -20.04 -31.64 -7.19
N SER A 317 -19.62 -31.16 -6.03
CA SER A 317 -18.20 -31.08 -5.70
C SER A 317 -17.81 -32.16 -4.70
N LYS A 318 -17.19 -33.22 -5.23
CA LYS A 318 -16.32 -34.11 -4.46
C LYS A 318 -15.12 -33.31 -3.94
N GLY A 319 -15.28 -32.78 -2.73
CA GLY A 319 -14.35 -32.97 -1.61
C GLY A 319 -12.99 -32.27 -1.64
N LEU A 320 -12.91 -31.13 -0.95
CA LEU A 320 -11.80 -30.87 -0.04
C LEU A 320 -12.22 -31.36 1.35
N GLY A 321 -11.39 -32.17 2.04
CA GLY A 321 -11.72 -32.63 3.39
C GLY A 321 -11.95 -31.46 4.35
N ARG A 322 -12.83 -31.60 5.35
CA ARG A 322 -13.18 -30.54 6.33
C ARG A 322 -11.95 -29.86 6.97
N ALA A 323 -10.88 -30.61 7.19
CA ALA A 323 -9.61 -30.08 7.69
C ALA A 323 -8.92 -29.13 6.69
N MET A 324 -8.94 -29.48 5.40
CA MET A 324 -8.34 -28.67 4.33
C MET A 324 -9.20 -27.42 4.05
N GLN A 325 -10.53 -27.51 4.17
CA GLN A 325 -11.41 -26.33 4.14
C GLN A 325 -11.13 -25.37 5.31
N GLY A 326 -10.86 -25.89 6.51
CA GLY A 326 -10.47 -25.08 7.67
C GLY A 326 -9.14 -24.34 7.47
N VAL A 327 -8.13 -25.03 6.94
CA VAL A 327 -6.83 -24.42 6.60
C VAL A 327 -6.99 -23.35 5.53
N VAL A 328 -7.73 -23.62 4.45
CA VAL A 328 -8.00 -22.64 3.39
C VAL A 328 -8.69 -21.41 3.96
N LYS A 329 -9.66 -21.57 4.87
CA LYS A 329 -10.37 -20.45 5.51
C LYS A 329 -9.44 -19.60 6.40
N ILE A 330 -8.56 -20.22 7.18
CA ILE A 330 -7.57 -19.50 8.00
C ILE A 330 -6.62 -18.71 7.11
N VAL A 331 -6.07 -19.34 6.07
CA VAL A 331 -5.13 -18.69 5.17
C VAL A 331 -5.84 -17.59 4.35
N TYR A 332 -7.10 -17.79 3.97
CA TYR A 332 -7.93 -16.82 3.23
C TYR A 332 -8.22 -15.54 4.04
N TYR A 333 -8.35 -15.65 5.36
CA TYR A 333 -8.51 -14.49 6.25
C TYR A 333 -7.17 -13.87 6.67
N ALA A 334 -6.11 -14.68 6.79
CA ALA A 334 -4.78 -14.21 7.17
C ALA A 334 -4.05 -13.50 6.03
N LEU A 335 -4.29 -13.90 4.77
CA LEU A 335 -3.67 -13.29 3.60
C LEU A 335 -4.39 -11.99 3.21
N PRO A 336 -3.66 -10.92 2.88
CA PRO A 336 -4.23 -9.73 2.27
C PRO A 336 -4.87 -10.11 0.92
N ARG A 337 -6.16 -9.78 0.75
CA ARG A 337 -6.85 -9.96 -0.53
C ARG A 337 -6.36 -8.93 -1.54
N MET A 338 -5.30 -9.29 -2.26
CA MET A 338 -4.73 -8.45 -3.33
C MET A 338 -5.56 -8.49 -4.61
N ASP A 339 -6.46 -9.46 -4.75
CA ASP A 339 -7.34 -9.65 -5.90
C ASP A 339 -8.23 -8.43 -6.20
N HIS A 340 -8.69 -7.70 -5.17
CA HIS A 340 -9.50 -6.49 -5.36
C HIS A 340 -8.75 -5.36 -6.12
N PHE A 341 -7.42 -5.43 -6.19
CA PHE A 341 -6.59 -4.48 -6.92
C PHE A 341 -6.24 -4.96 -8.33
N ASP A 342 -6.51 -6.21 -8.69
CA ASP A 342 -6.25 -6.71 -10.04
C ASP A 342 -7.41 -6.35 -10.98
N VAL A 343 -7.06 -5.60 -12.02
CA VAL A 343 -8.01 -5.10 -13.03
C VAL A 343 -7.61 -5.59 -14.42
N ARG A 344 -6.56 -6.42 -14.53
CA ARG A 344 -6.01 -6.86 -15.81
C ARG A 344 -7.06 -7.55 -16.68
N GLN A 345 -7.85 -8.44 -16.09
CA GLN A 345 -8.93 -9.13 -16.82
C GLN A 345 -9.97 -8.15 -17.39
N LYS A 346 -10.29 -7.08 -16.65
CA LYS A 346 -11.24 -6.05 -17.09
C LYS A 346 -10.67 -5.15 -18.20
N LEU A 347 -9.35 -4.90 -18.17
CA LEU A 347 -8.67 -4.15 -19.23
C LEU A 347 -8.66 -4.91 -20.56
N VAL A 348 -8.55 -6.23 -20.54
CA VAL A 348 -8.59 -7.09 -21.74
C VAL A 348 -10.01 -7.18 -22.30
N THR A 349 -11.00 -7.17 -21.41
CA THR A 349 -12.43 -7.31 -21.78
C THR A 349 -13.09 -5.97 -22.12
N ASP A 350 -12.32 -4.87 -22.14
CA ASP A 350 -12.80 -3.49 -22.40
C ASP A 350 -13.95 -3.04 -21.45
N GLU A 351 -14.02 -3.62 -20.25
CA GLU A 351 -15.05 -3.29 -19.26
C GLU A 351 -14.69 -1.99 -18.51
N PRO A 352 -15.60 -1.00 -18.40
CA PRO A 352 -15.30 0.26 -17.75
C PRO A 352 -14.98 0.08 -16.26
N VAL A 353 -13.75 0.42 -15.86
CA VAL A 353 -13.39 0.50 -14.44
C VAL A 353 -14.06 1.74 -13.84
N SER A 354 -15.11 1.51 -13.04
CA SER A 354 -15.82 2.55 -12.31
C SER A 354 -14.95 3.16 -11.21
N PHE A 355 -15.08 4.47 -10.98
CA PHE A 355 -14.40 5.17 -9.91
C PHE A 355 -14.76 4.62 -8.51
N ALA A 356 -16.00 4.13 -8.35
CA ALA A 356 -16.43 3.50 -7.11
C ALA A 356 -15.64 2.23 -6.79
N PHE A 357 -15.29 1.44 -7.83
CA PHE A 357 -14.47 0.24 -7.66
C PHE A 357 -13.06 0.61 -7.20
N VAL A 358 -12.47 1.65 -7.81
CA VAL A 358 -11.15 2.14 -7.41
C VAL A 358 -11.15 2.56 -5.94
N TRP A 359 -12.15 3.34 -5.54
CA TRP A 359 -12.27 3.79 -4.16
C TRP A 359 -12.41 2.64 -3.16
N LYS A 360 -13.27 1.67 -3.46
CA LYS A 360 -13.51 0.49 -2.60
C LYS A 360 -12.27 -0.39 -2.43
N ALA A 361 -11.48 -0.56 -3.50
CA ALA A 361 -10.22 -1.26 -3.41
C ALA A 361 -9.27 -0.52 -2.45
N TRP A 362 -9.10 0.79 -2.65
CA TRP A 362 -8.25 1.63 -1.80
C TRP A 362 -8.66 1.62 -0.31
N SER A 363 -9.94 1.77 -0.02
CA SER A 363 -10.46 1.76 1.37
C SER A 363 -10.11 0.44 2.08
N SER A 364 -10.29 -0.68 1.38
CA SER A 364 -9.92 -1.99 1.91
C SER A 364 -8.41 -2.15 2.10
N GLY A 365 -7.57 -1.67 1.16
CA GLY A 365 -6.12 -1.72 1.28
C GLY A 365 -5.57 -0.89 2.44
N LEU A 366 -6.14 0.29 2.67
CA LEU A 366 -5.76 1.16 3.79
C LEU A 366 -6.03 0.51 5.15
N LEU A 367 -7.13 -0.24 5.26
CA LEU A 367 -7.42 -1.03 6.45
C LEU A 367 -6.34 -2.08 6.69
N TYR A 368 -5.96 -2.85 5.66
CA TYR A 368 -4.86 -3.81 5.77
C TYR A 368 -3.53 -3.15 6.14
N ILE A 369 -3.20 -2.00 5.53
CA ILE A 369 -1.99 -1.24 5.86
C ILE A 369 -1.98 -0.83 7.33
N ALA A 370 -3.10 -0.29 7.84
CA ALA A 370 -3.19 0.12 9.24
C ALA A 370 -2.99 -1.06 10.19
N VAL A 371 -3.63 -2.20 9.94
CA VAL A 371 -3.47 -3.42 10.74
C VAL A 371 -2.02 -3.90 10.72
N LEU A 372 -1.39 -3.97 9.53
CA LEU A 372 0.00 -4.40 9.38
C LEU A 372 1.00 -3.44 10.04
N LEU A 373 0.76 -2.13 9.98
CA LEU A 373 1.58 -1.13 10.67
C LEU A 373 1.42 -1.21 12.18
N VAL A 374 0.22 -1.48 12.71
CA VAL A 374 0.01 -1.72 14.14
C VAL A 374 0.77 -2.97 14.59
N ILE A 375 0.70 -4.06 13.83
CA ILE A 375 1.48 -5.27 14.11
C ILE A 375 2.99 -4.96 14.11
N GLY A 376 3.47 -4.25 13.07
CA GLY A 376 4.86 -3.83 12.97
C GLY A 376 5.29 -2.94 14.15
N TYR A 377 4.41 -2.04 14.60
CA TYR A 377 4.66 -1.19 15.76
C TYR A 377 4.77 -1.98 17.06
N LEU A 378 3.86 -2.92 17.33
CA LEU A 378 3.90 -3.75 18.54
C LEU A 378 5.19 -4.59 18.61
N VAL A 379 5.59 -5.17 17.48
CA VAL A 379 6.86 -5.92 17.41
C VAL A 379 8.07 -5.00 17.62
N PHE A 380 7.99 -3.77 17.12
CA PHE A 380 9.06 -2.78 17.28
C PHE A 380 9.12 -2.17 18.69
N SER A 381 8.00 -2.08 19.40
CA SER A 381 7.98 -1.57 20.79
C SER A 381 8.64 -2.53 21.76
N ASP A 382 8.45 -3.83 21.55
CA ASP A 382 8.95 -4.88 22.45
C ASP A 382 10.44 -5.19 22.24
N ARG A 383 11.04 -4.74 21.13
CA ARG A 383 12.48 -4.86 20.92
C ARG A 383 13.23 -3.83 21.76
N GLU A 384 13.95 -4.33 22.76
CA GLU A 384 15.00 -3.59 23.47
C GLU A 384 16.19 -3.41 22.52
N PHE A 385 16.63 -2.16 22.33
CA PHE A 385 17.72 -1.77 21.42
C PHE A 385 19.03 -1.51 22.17
#